data_AF-A0A818M5X1-F1
#
_entry.id   AF-A0A818M5X1-F1
#
_cell.length_a   1.000
_cell.length_b   1.000
_cell.length_c   1.000
_cell.angle_alpha   90.00
_cell.angle_beta   90.00
_cell.angle_gamma   90.00
#
_symmetry.space_group_name_H-M   'P 1'
#
loop_
_entity.id
_entity.type
_entity.pdbx_description
1 polymer ?
#
loop_
_entity_poly.entity_id
_entity_poly.type
_entity_poly.pdbx_seq_one_letter_code
_entity_poly.pdbx_strand_id
1 'polypeptide(L)'
;MGNKNDKLEKSRLHDINNNLLNTDIYDTSWIEAFEKSFSFVWCDASIGTQNTVDDDKNTITQLARIINQNRQLVHTFNELDACREFITHVDNVCLIISGTMGEELVPLIHNLEQIHSIYIFCFNREKHLLWSSPYRKVRGVFNNINDICESLKSYVSTQSLLEYDRLQFDVISNEINSLTTNEDQLRLIYSKLNRIILFNMDSSDRGKQHMINYCRDQYKTENQIELINDFEQNYSKHSPIWWYTKNYFFQGIINRALRTHDLYALCSMHRYIKDLDLKVLQLNESKQTTTTTGSLNLYFGQFLLKSDFDEIKQNVGGLMCINQCVSANSELSIALMYIEQQQKLISNTNIIRVIFQIHIDRTKESIVSYANIGFVSQFVHEKEYLISMLSVYRINKIEKLLGVSSAWLIQITLIDKNDKQYNNLIQCINEYRLEKMNLTEIGYTIWNRLNLFKSTNKLFKQVLYNNPQELREIILHYNMGIIYDSLCQYEKSLNEYRKVLHIAREYIPSCYQKDDLCLVSLFSNMAAVFEQQNHFSDAFTHAFRALEIVLRIQDDSILKKELESSCYYNLGLIHDQEEKLSEAKNFYEQALRIRQEYLPLGHLDVTILQKLITSLTENRNTSF
;
A
#
# COMPACT_ATOMS: atom_id res chain seq x y z
N MET A 1 -37.57 -0.33 -54.51
CA MET A 1 -38.26 -0.55 -53.21
C MET A 1 -37.35 -1.21 -52.14
N GLY A 2 -36.03 -1.02 -52.19
CA GLY A 2 -35.08 -1.71 -51.28
C GLY A 2 -34.71 -0.99 -49.98
N ASN A 3 -35.00 0.31 -49.82
CA ASN A 3 -34.46 1.09 -48.69
C ASN A 3 -35.42 1.33 -47.51
N LYS A 4 -36.61 0.71 -47.49
CA LYS A 4 -37.56 0.84 -46.37
C LYS A 4 -37.65 -0.38 -45.46
N ASN A 5 -37.26 -1.58 -45.91
CA ASN A 5 -37.27 -2.77 -45.06
C ASN A 5 -36.03 -2.86 -44.15
N ASP A 6 -34.85 -2.40 -44.60
CA ASP A 6 -33.63 -2.39 -43.76
C ASP A 6 -33.69 -1.42 -42.57
N LYS A 7 -34.50 -0.35 -42.65
CA LYS A 7 -34.70 0.57 -41.51
C LYS A 7 -35.67 0.00 -40.46
N LEU A 8 -36.61 -0.85 -40.87
CA LEU A 8 -37.59 -1.49 -39.97
C LEU A 8 -37.01 -2.72 -39.26
N GLU A 9 -36.10 -3.47 -39.89
CA GLU A 9 -35.33 -4.53 -39.21
C GLU A 9 -34.26 -3.97 -38.25
N LYS A 10 -33.61 -2.84 -38.59
CA LYS A 10 -32.70 -2.16 -37.65
C LYS A 10 -33.40 -1.63 -36.39
N SER A 11 -34.66 -1.21 -36.49
CA SER A 11 -35.47 -0.79 -35.33
C SER A 11 -35.90 -1.98 -34.47
N ARG A 12 -36.30 -3.11 -35.06
CA ARG A 12 -36.71 -4.31 -34.30
C ARG A 12 -35.55 -5.07 -33.66
N LEU A 13 -34.34 -5.00 -34.21
CA LEU A 13 -33.12 -5.53 -33.58
C LEU A 13 -32.60 -4.63 -32.44
N HIS A 14 -32.92 -3.33 -32.45
CA HIS A 14 -32.56 -2.42 -31.35
C HIS A 14 -33.43 -2.66 -30.10
N ASP A 15 -34.69 -3.05 -30.28
CA ASP A 15 -35.61 -3.31 -29.17
C ASP A 15 -35.51 -4.75 -28.61
N ILE A 16 -34.97 -5.71 -29.36
CA ILE A 16 -34.81 -7.10 -28.89
C ILE A 16 -33.48 -7.32 -28.16
N ASN A 17 -32.45 -6.51 -28.41
CA ASN A 17 -31.17 -6.59 -27.68
C ASN A 17 -31.17 -5.94 -26.29
N ASN A 18 -32.20 -5.15 -25.94
CA ASN A 18 -32.32 -4.52 -24.62
C ASN A 18 -33.03 -5.39 -23.56
N ASN A 19 -33.57 -6.56 -23.91
CA ASN A 19 -34.45 -7.31 -23.01
C ASN A 19 -34.00 -8.73 -22.64
N LEU A 20 -32.77 -9.15 -22.95
CA LEU A 20 -32.29 -10.51 -22.63
C LEU A 20 -30.97 -10.61 -21.86
N LEU A 21 -30.42 -9.51 -21.33
CA LEU A 21 -29.17 -9.54 -20.53
C LEU A 21 -29.23 -8.72 -19.23
N ASN A 22 -30.42 -8.42 -18.72
CA ASN A 22 -30.61 -7.72 -17.44
C ASN A 22 -30.36 -8.58 -16.18
N THR A 23 -29.75 -9.75 -16.31
CA THR A 23 -29.55 -10.67 -15.17
C THR A 23 -28.11 -10.95 -14.77
N ASP A 24 -27.08 -10.50 -15.52
CA ASP A 24 -25.66 -10.78 -15.17
C ASP A 24 -24.72 -9.56 -15.24
N ILE A 25 -25.29 -8.34 -15.22
CA ILE A 25 -24.55 -7.06 -15.21
C ILE A 25 -24.07 -6.70 -13.78
N TYR A 26 -24.50 -7.43 -12.76
CA TYR A 26 -24.28 -7.06 -11.34
C TYR A 26 -22.95 -7.52 -10.72
N ASP A 27 -22.12 -8.28 -11.43
CA ASP A 27 -20.79 -8.65 -10.94
C ASP A 27 -19.72 -7.76 -11.58
N THR A 28 -19.41 -6.63 -10.93
CA THR A 28 -18.34 -5.70 -11.34
C THR A 28 -17.00 -6.02 -10.67
N SER A 29 -16.94 -7.05 -9.81
CA SER A 29 -15.74 -7.41 -9.06
C SER A 29 -14.59 -7.84 -9.97
N TRP A 30 -14.89 -8.49 -11.09
CA TRP A 30 -13.91 -8.88 -12.09
C TRP A 30 -13.34 -7.67 -12.84
N ILE A 31 -14.10 -6.59 -13.07
CA ILE A 31 -13.61 -5.40 -13.80
C ILE A 31 -12.53 -4.69 -12.97
N GLU A 32 -12.75 -4.52 -11.67
CA GLU A 32 -11.73 -3.98 -10.77
C GLU A 32 -10.53 -4.92 -10.63
N ALA A 33 -10.78 -6.23 -10.69
CA ALA A 33 -9.73 -7.22 -10.66
C ALA A 33 -8.79 -7.09 -11.85
N PHE A 34 -9.42 -6.83 -12.99
CA PHE A 34 -8.82 -6.74 -14.30
C PHE A 34 -8.07 -5.43 -14.51
N GLU A 35 -8.61 -4.30 -14.05
CA GLU A 35 -7.97 -2.97 -14.11
C GLU A 35 -6.69 -2.87 -13.24
N LYS A 36 -6.53 -3.73 -12.22
CA LYS A 36 -5.37 -3.72 -11.30
C LYS A 36 -4.28 -4.71 -11.70
N SER A 37 -4.61 -5.73 -12.48
CA SER A 37 -3.68 -6.80 -12.88
C SER A 37 -3.04 -6.57 -14.26
N PHE A 38 -3.64 -5.72 -15.11
CA PHE A 38 -3.20 -5.53 -16.50
C PHE A 38 -3.12 -4.07 -16.93
N SER A 39 -2.13 -3.77 -17.76
CA SER A 39 -2.06 -2.50 -18.50
C SER A 39 -2.72 -2.67 -19.87
N PHE A 40 -3.75 -1.86 -20.16
CA PHE A 40 -4.49 -1.96 -21.43
C PHE A 40 -3.86 -1.10 -22.50
N VAL A 41 -3.50 -1.73 -23.60
CA VAL A 41 -2.98 -1.04 -24.78
C VAL A 41 -3.93 -1.28 -25.93
N TRP A 42 -4.37 -0.21 -26.58
CA TRP A 42 -5.07 -0.28 -27.85
C TRP A 42 -4.20 0.30 -28.95
N CYS A 43 -3.94 -0.47 -30.00
CA CYS A 43 -3.24 0.00 -31.18
C CYS A 43 -4.12 -0.09 -32.44
N ASP A 44 -4.50 1.07 -32.99
CA ASP A 44 -5.27 1.17 -34.23
C ASP A 44 -4.98 2.49 -34.96
N ALA A 45 -4.75 2.39 -36.27
CA ALA A 45 -4.37 3.50 -37.14
C ALA A 45 -5.52 4.53 -37.29
N SER A 46 -6.77 4.14 -37.05
CA SER A 46 -7.91 5.06 -37.12
C SER A 46 -8.03 5.99 -35.90
N ILE A 47 -7.33 5.70 -34.80
CA ILE A 47 -7.42 6.47 -33.55
C ILE A 47 -6.91 7.90 -33.76
N GLY A 48 -7.79 8.87 -33.49
CA GLY A 48 -7.45 10.30 -33.55
C GLY A 48 -7.58 10.95 -34.94
N THR A 49 -8.07 10.23 -35.96
CA THR A 49 -8.24 10.78 -37.31
C THR A 49 -9.63 11.40 -37.53
N GLN A 50 -9.72 12.46 -38.36
CA GLN A 50 -10.97 13.25 -38.56
C GLN A 50 -12.07 12.53 -39.37
N ASN A 51 -11.81 11.34 -39.92
CA ASN A 51 -12.68 10.69 -40.92
C ASN A 51 -13.59 9.55 -40.41
N THR A 52 -13.62 9.24 -39.12
CA THR A 52 -14.55 8.24 -38.55
C THR A 52 -15.20 8.75 -37.26
N VAL A 53 -16.13 9.69 -37.41
CA VAL A 53 -16.68 10.42 -36.25
C VAL A 53 -17.70 9.62 -35.43
N ASP A 54 -18.36 8.59 -35.96
CA ASP A 54 -19.47 7.92 -35.26
C ASP A 54 -19.25 6.44 -34.88
N ASP A 55 -18.71 5.58 -35.75
CA ASP A 55 -18.64 4.13 -35.43
C ASP A 55 -17.46 3.78 -34.50
N ASP A 56 -16.24 4.25 -34.77
CA ASP A 56 -15.05 3.97 -33.94
C ASP A 56 -15.13 4.63 -32.56
N LYS A 57 -15.70 5.84 -32.47
CA LYS A 57 -15.98 6.50 -31.18
C LYS A 57 -16.97 5.70 -30.37
N ASN A 58 -17.96 5.05 -30.99
CA ASN A 58 -18.95 4.25 -30.27
C ASN A 58 -18.34 2.93 -29.79
N THR A 59 -17.48 2.28 -30.59
CA THR A 59 -16.76 1.06 -30.18
C THR A 59 -15.73 1.33 -29.08
N ILE A 60 -14.93 2.40 -29.18
CA ILE A 60 -14.01 2.85 -28.13
C ILE A 60 -14.78 3.29 -26.87
N THR A 61 -15.96 3.91 -27.01
CA THR A 61 -16.81 4.30 -25.87
C THR A 61 -17.52 3.10 -25.25
N GLN A 62 -17.86 2.06 -26.01
CA GLN A 62 -18.42 0.80 -25.51
C GLN A 62 -17.35 -0.03 -24.78
N LEU A 63 -16.14 -0.13 -25.34
CA LEU A 63 -14.97 -0.66 -24.65
C LEU A 63 -14.66 0.09 -23.37
N ALA A 64 -14.59 1.42 -23.43
CA ALA A 64 -14.34 2.25 -22.27
C ALA A 64 -15.47 2.09 -21.24
N ARG A 65 -16.74 1.94 -21.66
CA ARG A 65 -17.84 1.66 -20.72
C ARG A 65 -17.73 0.31 -20.01
N ILE A 66 -17.18 -0.71 -20.68
CA ILE A 66 -17.12 -2.08 -20.15
C ILE A 66 -15.80 -2.38 -19.42
N ILE A 67 -14.68 -1.94 -19.96
CA ILE A 67 -13.34 -2.16 -19.39
C ILE A 67 -12.94 -1.03 -18.43
N ASN A 68 -13.55 0.16 -18.53
CA ASN A 68 -12.95 1.33 -17.88
C ASN A 68 -13.90 2.50 -17.58
N GLN A 69 -14.72 2.39 -16.53
CA GLN A 69 -15.55 3.51 -16.06
C GLN A 69 -14.73 4.78 -15.69
N ASN A 70 -13.37 4.74 -15.74
CA ASN A 70 -12.48 5.91 -15.77
C ASN A 70 -11.58 5.93 -17.02
N ARG A 71 -11.94 6.69 -18.07
CA ARG A 71 -11.21 6.89 -19.36
C ARG A 71 -9.66 7.05 -19.36
N GLN A 72 -8.97 7.12 -18.22
CA GLN A 72 -7.54 7.42 -18.07
C GLN A 72 -6.60 6.19 -18.03
N LEU A 73 -7.09 4.95 -18.10
CA LEU A 73 -6.26 3.72 -17.94
C LEU A 73 -5.99 2.89 -19.21
N VAL A 74 -6.61 3.22 -20.35
CA VAL A 74 -6.33 2.54 -21.64
C VAL A 74 -5.38 3.42 -22.45
N HIS A 75 -4.18 2.91 -22.73
CA HIS A 75 -3.19 3.60 -23.54
C HIS A 75 -3.48 3.35 -25.01
N THR A 76 -3.79 4.42 -25.76
CA THR A 76 -4.13 4.32 -27.18
C THR A 76 -2.99 4.80 -28.06
N PHE A 77 -2.64 4.02 -29.08
CA PHE A 77 -1.61 4.34 -30.06
C PHE A 77 -2.14 4.22 -31.48
N ASN A 78 -1.81 5.19 -32.31
CA ASN A 78 -2.07 5.19 -33.75
C ASN A 78 -0.83 4.84 -34.59
N GLU A 79 0.35 4.79 -33.97
CA GLU A 79 1.63 4.44 -34.59
C GLU A 79 2.24 3.18 -33.94
N LEU A 80 2.80 2.31 -34.78
CA LEU A 80 3.36 1.02 -34.37
C LEU A 80 4.60 1.15 -33.48
N ASP A 81 5.51 2.06 -33.81
CA ASP A 81 6.76 2.23 -33.07
C ASP A 81 6.52 2.75 -31.65
N ALA A 82 5.63 3.74 -31.51
CA ALA A 82 5.23 4.27 -30.20
C ALA A 82 4.53 3.20 -29.33
N CYS A 83 3.66 2.38 -29.94
CA CYS A 83 3.01 1.27 -29.25
C CYS A 83 4.05 0.25 -28.76
N ARG A 84 5.02 -0.11 -29.61
CA ARG A 84 6.08 -1.06 -29.28
C ARG A 84 6.99 -0.54 -28.17
N GLU A 85 7.43 0.71 -28.26
CA GLU A 85 8.26 1.35 -27.23
C GLU A 85 7.56 1.32 -25.87
N PHE A 86 6.28 1.67 -25.84
CA PHE A 86 5.48 1.63 -24.61
C PHE A 86 5.42 0.22 -24.00
N ILE A 87 5.13 -0.80 -24.82
CA ILE A 87 5.03 -2.19 -24.36
C ILE A 87 6.35 -2.69 -23.73
N THR A 88 7.50 -2.21 -24.20
CA THR A 88 8.79 -2.63 -23.63
C THR A 88 9.07 -2.10 -22.22
N HIS A 89 8.37 -1.05 -21.79
CA HIS A 89 8.57 -0.39 -20.50
C HIS A 89 7.46 -0.67 -19.48
N VAL A 90 6.43 -1.44 -19.85
CA VAL A 90 5.24 -1.67 -19.04
C VAL A 90 4.96 -3.16 -18.93
N ASP A 91 4.84 -3.66 -17.70
CA ASP A 91 4.59 -5.08 -17.43
C ASP A 91 3.10 -5.45 -17.52
N ASN A 92 2.81 -6.73 -17.76
CA ASN A 92 1.48 -7.32 -17.83
C ASN A 92 0.51 -6.61 -18.80
N VAL A 93 0.94 -6.44 -20.05
CA VAL A 93 0.16 -5.79 -21.10
C VAL A 93 -0.91 -6.73 -21.66
N CYS A 94 -2.15 -6.24 -21.68
CA CYS A 94 -3.23 -6.78 -22.50
C CYS A 94 -3.41 -5.89 -23.74
N LEU A 95 -2.98 -6.38 -24.90
CA LEU A 95 -2.99 -5.65 -26.15
C LEU A 95 -4.26 -5.96 -26.96
N ILE A 96 -5.00 -4.91 -27.34
CA ILE A 96 -6.05 -4.93 -28.35
C ILE A 96 -5.49 -4.24 -29.60
N ILE A 97 -5.43 -4.94 -30.72
CA ILE A 97 -4.80 -4.43 -31.94
C ILE A 97 -5.67 -4.68 -33.17
N SER A 98 -5.69 -3.72 -34.10
CA SER A 98 -6.38 -3.89 -35.37
C SER A 98 -5.75 -5.00 -36.21
N GLY A 99 -6.54 -5.64 -37.06
CA GLY A 99 -6.05 -6.75 -37.89
C GLY A 99 -4.82 -6.40 -38.75
N THR A 100 -4.81 -5.21 -39.36
CA THR A 100 -3.74 -4.76 -40.25
C THR A 100 -2.46 -4.41 -39.50
N MET A 101 -2.56 -3.68 -38.38
CA MET A 101 -1.40 -3.37 -37.54
C MET A 101 -0.88 -4.60 -36.81
N GLY A 102 -1.77 -5.53 -36.45
CA GLY A 102 -1.42 -6.78 -35.80
C GLY A 102 -0.55 -7.67 -36.69
N GLU A 103 -0.81 -7.68 -38.00
CA GLU A 103 -0.05 -8.46 -38.98
C GLU A 103 1.43 -8.06 -39.02
N GLU A 104 1.73 -6.78 -38.76
CA GLU A 104 3.10 -6.25 -38.69
C GLU A 104 3.71 -6.33 -37.28
N LEU A 105 2.95 -6.02 -36.23
CA LEU A 105 3.50 -5.86 -34.88
C LEU A 105 3.57 -7.17 -34.09
N VAL A 106 2.54 -8.02 -34.15
CA VAL A 106 2.45 -9.24 -33.34
C VAL A 106 3.65 -10.18 -33.55
N PRO A 107 4.16 -10.40 -34.78
CA PRO A 107 5.37 -11.20 -34.99
C PRO A 107 6.61 -10.67 -34.24
N LEU A 108 6.67 -9.38 -33.97
CA LEU A 108 7.82 -8.73 -33.30
C LEU A 108 7.71 -8.78 -31.78
N ILE A 109 6.50 -8.83 -31.22
CA ILE A 109 6.26 -8.63 -29.79
C ILE A 109 5.73 -9.86 -29.06
N HIS A 110 5.21 -10.88 -29.77
CA HIS A 110 4.48 -11.99 -29.14
C HIS A 110 5.27 -12.80 -28.10
N ASN A 111 6.61 -12.75 -28.13
CA ASN A 111 7.48 -13.44 -27.17
C ASN A 111 7.92 -12.58 -25.98
N LEU A 112 7.63 -11.27 -25.98
CA LEU A 112 8.00 -10.38 -24.88
C LEU A 112 7.32 -10.81 -23.58
N GLU A 113 8.08 -10.86 -22.48
CA GLU A 113 7.58 -11.23 -21.14
C GLU A 113 6.50 -10.27 -20.66
N GLN A 114 6.65 -8.99 -21.02
CA GLN A 114 5.73 -7.89 -20.75
C GLN A 114 4.33 -8.14 -21.31
N ILE A 115 4.19 -8.90 -22.40
CA ILE A 115 2.88 -9.18 -23.01
C ILE A 115 2.24 -10.38 -22.33
N HIS A 116 1.07 -10.15 -21.75
CA HIS A 116 0.24 -11.21 -21.22
C HIS A 116 -0.67 -11.82 -22.30
N SER A 117 -1.41 -10.99 -23.04
CA SER A 117 -2.40 -11.44 -24.03
C SER A 117 -2.60 -10.44 -25.15
N ILE A 118 -2.92 -10.97 -26.34
CA ILE A 118 -3.18 -10.20 -27.56
C ILE A 118 -4.57 -10.56 -28.09
N TYR A 119 -5.38 -9.53 -28.36
CA TYR A 119 -6.72 -9.62 -28.95
C TYR A 119 -6.73 -8.86 -30.27
N ILE A 120 -7.08 -9.54 -31.36
CA ILE A 120 -7.14 -8.92 -32.68
C ILE A 120 -8.57 -8.48 -32.95
N PHE A 121 -8.78 -7.20 -33.19
CA PHE A 121 -10.09 -6.62 -33.49
C PHE A 121 -10.17 -6.25 -34.97
N CYS A 122 -11.04 -6.93 -35.73
CA CYS A 122 -11.22 -6.65 -37.16
C CYS A 122 -12.55 -7.21 -37.69
N PHE A 123 -13.09 -6.57 -38.75
CA PHE A 123 -14.29 -7.05 -39.44
C PHE A 123 -14.06 -8.36 -40.22
N ASN A 124 -12.86 -8.55 -40.80
CA ASN A 124 -12.54 -9.72 -41.63
C ASN A 124 -11.76 -10.79 -40.84
N ARG A 125 -12.48 -11.57 -40.03
CA ARG A 125 -11.88 -12.56 -39.12
C ARG A 125 -11.06 -13.63 -39.84
N GLU A 126 -11.55 -14.15 -40.95
CA GLU A 126 -10.93 -15.28 -41.66
C GLU A 126 -9.52 -14.94 -42.14
N LYS A 127 -9.31 -13.74 -42.70
CA LYS A 127 -8.00 -13.28 -43.15
C LYS A 127 -7.00 -13.25 -41.98
N HIS A 128 -7.39 -12.65 -40.85
CA HIS A 128 -6.47 -12.42 -39.74
C HIS A 128 -6.30 -13.65 -38.83
N LEU A 129 -7.19 -14.64 -38.92
CA LEU A 129 -7.03 -15.93 -38.22
C LEU A 129 -5.85 -16.73 -38.77
N LEU A 130 -5.60 -16.66 -40.08
CA LEU A 130 -4.58 -17.45 -40.77
C LEU A 130 -3.17 -17.17 -40.24
N TRP A 131 -2.78 -15.90 -40.17
CA TRP A 131 -1.44 -15.53 -39.69
C TRP A 131 -1.31 -15.50 -38.18
N SER A 132 -2.41 -15.30 -37.44
CA SER A 132 -2.36 -15.14 -35.98
C SER A 132 -2.39 -16.45 -35.20
N SER A 133 -2.93 -17.51 -35.81
CA SER A 133 -3.05 -18.85 -35.20
C SER A 133 -1.75 -19.46 -34.62
N PRO A 134 -0.54 -19.21 -35.14
CA PRO A 134 0.70 -19.77 -34.57
C PRO A 134 1.14 -19.12 -33.24
N TYR A 135 0.63 -17.93 -32.90
CA TYR A 135 1.11 -17.16 -31.77
C TYR A 135 0.35 -17.50 -30.48
N ARG A 136 1.04 -18.15 -29.54
CA ARG A 136 0.44 -18.64 -28.27
C ARG A 136 -0.23 -17.58 -27.40
N LYS A 137 0.24 -16.33 -27.45
CA LYS A 137 -0.32 -15.21 -26.66
C LYS A 137 -1.52 -14.55 -27.34
N VAL A 138 -1.82 -14.89 -28.59
CA VAL A 138 -3.03 -14.41 -29.28
C VAL A 138 -4.23 -15.24 -28.80
N ARG A 139 -5.21 -14.55 -28.22
CA ARG A 139 -6.41 -15.16 -27.63
C ARG A 139 -7.54 -15.35 -28.63
N GLY A 140 -7.53 -14.56 -29.71
CA GLY A 140 -8.46 -14.73 -30.81
C GLY A 140 -8.55 -13.50 -31.73
N VAL A 141 -9.36 -13.68 -32.78
CA VAL A 141 -9.74 -12.64 -33.73
C VAL A 141 -11.23 -12.39 -33.61
N PHE A 142 -11.60 -11.16 -33.30
CA PHE A 142 -12.94 -10.74 -32.91
C PHE A 142 -13.43 -9.63 -33.83
N ASN A 143 -14.72 -9.67 -34.16
CA ASN A 143 -15.42 -8.62 -34.92
C ASN A 143 -16.44 -7.87 -34.06
N ASN A 144 -16.71 -8.36 -32.85
CA ASN A 144 -17.56 -7.74 -31.86
C ASN A 144 -16.75 -7.56 -30.58
N ILE A 145 -16.90 -6.38 -29.98
CA ILE A 145 -16.20 -6.09 -28.76
C ILE A 145 -16.72 -6.89 -27.57
N ASN A 146 -18.02 -7.14 -27.51
CA ASN A 146 -18.61 -7.85 -26.38
C ASN A 146 -17.99 -9.25 -26.22
N ASP A 147 -17.60 -9.88 -27.33
CA ASP A 147 -16.93 -11.18 -27.33
C ASP A 147 -15.51 -11.11 -26.74
N ILE A 148 -14.78 -10.00 -26.97
CA ILE A 148 -13.51 -9.73 -26.28
C ILE A 148 -13.80 -9.56 -24.79
N CYS A 149 -14.80 -8.75 -24.42
CA CYS A 149 -15.17 -8.51 -23.03
C CYS A 149 -15.61 -9.80 -22.30
N GLU A 150 -16.34 -10.70 -22.95
CA GLU A 150 -16.71 -12.01 -22.40
C GLU A 150 -15.50 -12.93 -22.27
N SER A 151 -14.58 -12.92 -23.25
CA SER A 151 -13.32 -13.65 -23.17
C SER A 151 -12.46 -13.15 -22.01
N LEU A 152 -12.41 -11.84 -21.79
CA LEU A 152 -11.75 -11.19 -20.67
C LEU A 152 -12.44 -11.52 -19.35
N LYS A 153 -13.77 -11.39 -19.27
CA LYS A 153 -14.58 -11.73 -18.09
C LYS A 153 -14.41 -13.19 -17.69
N SER A 154 -14.41 -14.10 -18.66
CA SER A 154 -14.16 -15.53 -18.45
C SER A 154 -12.73 -15.79 -17.96
N TYR A 155 -11.73 -15.12 -18.54
CA TYR A 155 -10.35 -15.24 -18.10
C TYR A 155 -10.16 -14.73 -16.66
N VAL A 156 -10.73 -13.56 -16.38
CA VAL A 156 -10.68 -12.94 -15.06
C VAL A 156 -11.47 -13.75 -14.07
N SER A 157 -12.70 -14.20 -14.33
CA SER A 157 -13.43 -15.06 -13.39
C SER A 157 -12.72 -16.39 -13.12
N THR A 158 -11.91 -16.87 -14.06
CA THR A 158 -11.07 -18.06 -13.88
C THR A 158 -9.76 -17.78 -13.08
N GLN A 159 -9.23 -16.55 -13.10
CA GLN A 159 -8.00 -16.16 -12.36
C GLN A 159 -8.23 -15.30 -11.10
N SER A 160 -9.33 -14.54 -11.02
CA SER A 160 -9.60 -13.49 -10.02
C SER A 160 -10.06 -14.05 -8.69
N LEU A 161 -10.82 -15.15 -8.67
CA LEU A 161 -11.15 -15.85 -7.41
C LEU A 161 -9.89 -16.35 -6.69
N LEU A 162 -8.80 -16.58 -7.43
CA LEU A 162 -7.54 -17.07 -6.91
C LEU A 162 -6.52 -15.97 -6.57
N GLU A 163 -6.72 -14.72 -7.00
CA GLU A 163 -5.87 -13.57 -6.65
C GLU A 163 -6.53 -12.66 -5.60
N TYR A 164 -7.86 -12.51 -5.65
CA TYR A 164 -8.63 -11.64 -4.76
C TYR A 164 -8.95 -12.24 -3.41
N ASP A 165 -8.85 -13.56 -3.26
CA ASP A 165 -8.98 -14.23 -1.96
C ASP A 165 -7.66 -14.78 -1.44
N ARG A 166 -6.49 -14.40 -2.02
CA ARG A 166 -5.20 -14.86 -1.50
C ARG A 166 -5.02 -14.38 -0.06
N LEU A 167 -4.78 -15.35 0.81
CA LEU A 167 -4.30 -15.13 2.15
C LEU A 167 -2.88 -14.58 2.05
N GLN A 168 -2.66 -13.34 2.49
CA GLN A 168 -1.32 -12.84 2.67
C GLN A 168 -0.87 -13.07 4.09
N PHE A 169 0.32 -13.62 4.21
CA PHE A 169 0.92 -13.94 5.49
C PHE A 169 2.43 -13.82 5.40
N ASP A 170 3.03 -13.64 6.56
CA ASP A 170 4.48 -13.65 6.75
C ASP A 170 4.82 -14.85 7.62
N VAL A 171 5.81 -15.65 7.20
CA VAL A 171 6.32 -16.77 7.98
C VAL A 171 7.65 -16.38 8.62
N ILE A 172 7.81 -16.73 9.90
CA ILE A 172 9.02 -16.46 10.70
C ILE A 172 9.58 -17.79 11.16
N SER A 173 10.85 -18.03 10.83
CA SER A 173 11.54 -19.28 11.13
C SER A 173 11.72 -19.53 12.63
N ASN A 174 11.81 -20.81 13.01
CA ASN A 174 12.01 -21.22 14.41
C ASN A 174 13.49 -21.16 14.84
N GLU A 175 14.42 -21.08 13.88
CA GLU A 175 15.85 -21.03 14.16
C GLU A 175 16.23 -19.64 14.69
N ILE A 176 16.23 -19.49 16.01
CA ILE A 176 16.76 -18.31 16.70
C ILE A 176 18.29 -18.36 16.61
N ASN A 177 18.84 -18.12 15.42
CA ASN A 177 20.23 -17.68 15.31
C ASN A 177 20.26 -16.21 15.75
N SER A 178 21.29 -15.82 16.50
CA SER A 178 21.51 -14.50 17.10
C SER A 178 21.62 -13.33 16.11
N LEU A 179 21.32 -13.58 14.84
CA LEU A 179 21.15 -12.63 13.75
C LEU A 179 19.78 -12.93 13.14
N THR A 180 18.70 -12.53 13.82
CA THR A 180 17.41 -12.42 13.16
C THR A 180 17.64 -11.54 11.93
N THR A 181 17.40 -12.07 10.74
CA THR A 181 17.55 -11.32 9.50
C THR A 181 16.75 -10.04 9.63
N ASN A 182 17.30 -8.91 9.18
CA ASN A 182 16.59 -7.62 9.19
C ASN A 182 15.16 -7.79 8.65
N GLU A 183 14.95 -8.65 7.64
CA GLU A 183 13.66 -8.91 7.01
C GLU A 183 12.56 -9.47 7.94
N ASP A 184 12.86 -10.45 8.81
CA ASP A 184 11.85 -11.02 9.72
C ASP A 184 11.42 -10.01 10.78
N GLN A 185 12.36 -9.18 11.24
CA GLN A 185 12.06 -8.05 12.13
C GLN A 185 11.21 -7.01 11.41
N LEU A 186 11.54 -6.69 10.15
CA LEU A 186 10.83 -5.71 9.33
C LEU A 186 9.35 -6.07 9.12
N ARG A 187 9.05 -7.35 8.84
CA ARG A 187 7.66 -7.84 8.66
C ARG A 187 6.81 -7.66 9.93
N LEU A 188 7.36 -8.00 11.09
CA LEU A 188 6.65 -7.86 12.37
C LEU A 188 6.60 -6.40 12.87
N ILE A 189 7.60 -5.59 12.51
CA ILE A 189 7.60 -4.13 12.70
C ILE A 189 6.44 -3.53 11.90
N TYR A 190 6.23 -3.94 10.65
CA TYR A 190 5.17 -3.39 9.82
C TYR A 190 3.78 -3.61 10.41
N SER A 191 3.46 -4.85 10.82
CA SER A 191 2.16 -5.17 11.42
C SER A 191 1.95 -4.36 12.71
N LYS A 192 2.95 -4.28 13.58
CA LYS A 192 2.88 -3.44 14.78
C LYS A 192 2.71 -1.95 14.48
N LEU A 193 3.50 -1.41 13.56
CA LEU A 193 3.42 -0.01 13.16
C LEU A 193 2.02 0.31 12.65
N ASN A 194 1.47 -0.52 11.77
CA ASN A 194 0.10 -0.36 11.28
C ASN A 194 -0.90 -0.29 12.42
N ARG A 195 -0.81 -1.21 13.39
CA ARG A 195 -1.70 -1.19 14.55
C ARG A 195 -1.52 0.09 15.36
N ILE A 196 -0.29 0.50 15.67
CA ILE A 196 -0.02 1.73 16.44
C ILE A 196 -0.57 2.98 15.72
N ILE A 197 -0.31 3.13 14.43
CA ILE A 197 -0.81 4.25 13.60
C ILE A 197 -2.33 4.30 13.66
N LEU A 198 -2.97 3.17 13.35
CA LEU A 198 -4.41 3.05 13.34
C LEU A 198 -4.98 3.45 14.69
N PHE A 199 -4.38 3.01 15.80
CA PHE A 199 -4.85 3.27 17.16
C PHE A 199 -4.52 4.68 17.70
N ASN A 200 -3.48 5.33 17.20
CA ASN A 200 -3.10 6.71 17.59
C ASN A 200 -3.84 7.81 16.79
N MET A 201 -4.47 7.49 15.65
CA MET A 201 -5.21 8.48 14.85
C MET A 201 -6.51 8.98 15.51
N ASP A 202 -6.91 10.22 15.19
CA ASP A 202 -8.08 10.89 15.76
C ASP A 202 -9.39 10.12 15.52
N SER A 203 -10.11 9.78 16.59
CA SER A 203 -11.40 9.07 16.53
C SER A 203 -12.63 9.98 16.45
N SER A 204 -12.45 11.30 16.24
CA SER A 204 -13.53 12.27 16.12
C SER A 204 -14.45 12.05 14.91
N ASP A 205 -15.59 12.75 14.86
CA ASP A 205 -16.54 12.69 13.72
C ASP A 205 -15.90 13.10 12.38
N ARG A 206 -14.78 13.85 12.40
CA ARG A 206 -13.99 14.13 11.21
C ARG A 206 -13.45 12.85 10.56
N GLY A 207 -13.11 11.83 11.35
CA GLY A 207 -12.66 10.53 10.86
C GLY A 207 -13.73 9.77 10.09
N LYS A 208 -15.01 9.88 10.47
CA LYS A 208 -16.13 9.26 9.73
C LYS A 208 -16.30 9.92 8.36
N GLN A 209 -16.33 11.25 8.31
CA GLN A 209 -16.49 11.99 7.05
C GLN A 209 -15.30 11.76 6.10
N HIS A 210 -14.09 11.76 6.64
CA HIS A 210 -12.88 11.46 5.88
C HIS A 210 -12.92 10.08 5.21
N MET A 211 -13.36 9.06 5.94
CA MET A 211 -13.54 7.72 5.39
C MET A 211 -14.59 7.67 4.29
N ILE A 212 -15.73 8.36 4.45
CA ILE A 212 -16.78 8.42 3.44
C ILE A 212 -16.26 9.08 2.16
N ASN A 213 -15.54 10.19 2.29
CA ASN A 213 -14.93 10.87 1.14
C ASN A 213 -13.92 9.97 0.43
N TYR A 214 -13.06 9.29 1.18
CA TYR A 214 -12.17 8.27 0.60
C TYR A 214 -12.95 7.21 -0.17
N CYS A 215 -14.04 6.68 0.40
CA CYS A 215 -14.85 5.69 -0.30
C CYS A 215 -15.46 6.26 -1.59
N ARG A 216 -15.99 7.49 -1.58
CA ARG A 216 -16.55 8.15 -2.77
C ARG A 216 -15.51 8.43 -3.86
N ASP A 217 -14.29 8.76 -3.46
CA ASP A 217 -13.19 9.03 -4.38
C ASP A 217 -12.71 7.74 -5.07
N GLN A 218 -12.65 6.63 -4.31
CA GLN A 218 -12.12 5.36 -4.80
C GLN A 218 -13.17 4.44 -5.45
N TYR A 219 -14.44 4.55 -5.07
CA TYR A 219 -15.51 3.64 -5.47
C TYR A 219 -16.68 4.43 -6.08
N LYS A 220 -16.90 4.23 -7.38
CA LYS A 220 -17.76 5.09 -8.20
C LYS A 220 -18.90 4.36 -8.92
N THR A 221 -19.01 3.04 -8.79
CA THR A 221 -20.12 2.31 -9.40
C THR A 221 -21.43 2.64 -8.69
N GLU A 222 -22.57 2.53 -9.40
CA GLU A 222 -23.89 2.84 -8.82
C GLU A 222 -24.15 2.05 -7.52
N ASN A 223 -23.91 0.74 -7.53
CA ASN A 223 -24.05 -0.11 -6.34
C ASN A 223 -23.12 0.30 -5.19
N GLN A 224 -21.89 0.69 -5.47
CA GLN A 224 -20.95 1.14 -4.43
C GLN A 224 -21.38 2.47 -3.83
N ILE A 225 -21.82 3.41 -4.67
CA ILE A 225 -22.34 4.71 -4.22
C ILE A 225 -23.57 4.50 -3.33
N GLU A 226 -24.48 3.59 -3.70
CA GLU A 226 -25.62 3.23 -2.86
C GLU A 226 -25.19 2.66 -1.50
N LEU A 227 -24.24 1.72 -1.48
CA LEU A 227 -23.70 1.16 -0.24
C LEU A 227 -23.01 2.21 0.63
N ILE A 228 -22.29 3.16 0.03
CA ILE A 228 -21.63 4.26 0.73
C ILE A 228 -22.67 5.23 1.31
N ASN A 229 -23.74 5.54 0.57
CA ASN A 229 -24.81 6.41 1.04
C ASN A 229 -25.60 5.78 2.19
N ASP A 230 -25.93 4.49 2.08
CA ASP A 230 -26.55 3.72 3.16
C ASP A 230 -25.64 3.65 4.40
N PHE A 231 -24.34 3.42 4.19
CA PHE A 231 -23.34 3.44 5.24
C PHE A 231 -23.27 4.80 5.95
N GLU A 232 -23.18 5.90 5.20
CA GLU A 232 -23.11 7.25 5.77
C GLU A 232 -24.30 7.53 6.71
N GLN A 233 -25.50 7.12 6.29
CA GLN A 233 -26.74 7.34 7.03
C GLN A 233 -26.92 6.38 8.22
N ASN A 234 -26.57 5.10 8.06
CA ASN A 234 -27.01 4.04 8.99
C ASN A 234 -25.88 3.33 9.75
N TYR A 235 -24.61 3.70 9.56
CA TYR A 235 -23.47 3.04 10.19
C TYR A 235 -23.60 2.82 11.71
N SER A 236 -24.13 3.79 12.45
CA SER A 236 -24.30 3.67 13.91
C SER A 236 -25.42 2.71 14.33
N LYS A 237 -26.49 2.59 13.54
CA LYS A 237 -27.64 1.71 13.82
C LYS A 237 -27.30 0.24 13.55
N HIS A 238 -26.45 -0.01 12.57
CA HIS A 238 -26.10 -1.34 12.09
C HIS A 238 -24.62 -1.66 12.28
N SER A 239 -24.05 -1.37 13.46
CA SER A 239 -22.72 -1.71 14.02
C SER A 239 -21.57 -2.24 13.13
N PRO A 240 -20.29 -2.08 13.53
CA PRO A 240 -19.13 -2.33 12.65
C PRO A 240 -19.08 -3.72 12.00
N ILE A 241 -19.42 -4.79 12.72
CA ILE A 241 -19.36 -6.18 12.25
C ILE A 241 -20.42 -6.49 11.19
N TRP A 242 -21.61 -5.89 11.31
CA TRP A 242 -22.66 -6.07 10.31
C TRP A 242 -22.26 -5.46 8.97
N TRP A 243 -21.69 -4.25 8.99
CA TRP A 243 -21.14 -3.62 7.78
C TRP A 243 -19.93 -4.35 7.21
N TYR A 244 -19.17 -5.04 8.07
CA TYR A 244 -18.00 -5.81 7.63
C TYR A 244 -18.46 -6.99 6.78
N THR A 245 -19.48 -7.69 7.25
CA THR A 245 -20.04 -8.90 6.60
C THR A 245 -21.07 -8.60 5.51
N LYS A 246 -21.68 -7.41 5.49
CA LYS A 246 -22.64 -7.00 4.47
C LYS A 246 -21.98 -6.82 3.11
N ASN A 247 -22.41 -7.64 2.15
CA ASN A 247 -22.00 -7.60 0.73
C ASN A 247 -20.48 -7.62 0.52
N TYR A 248 -19.70 -8.00 1.53
CA TYR A 248 -18.24 -8.04 1.54
C TYR A 248 -17.54 -6.73 1.13
N PHE A 249 -18.24 -5.59 1.08
CA PHE A 249 -17.70 -4.34 0.56
C PHE A 249 -16.60 -3.79 1.48
N PHE A 250 -16.93 -3.47 2.74
CA PHE A 250 -15.95 -2.95 3.70
C PHE A 250 -14.89 -3.98 4.09
N GLN A 251 -15.26 -5.25 4.19
CA GLN A 251 -14.31 -6.36 4.35
C GLN A 251 -13.27 -6.38 3.21
N GLY A 252 -13.73 -6.25 1.96
CA GLY A 252 -12.86 -6.20 0.79
C GLY A 252 -11.91 -5.01 0.82
N ILE A 253 -12.38 -3.82 1.21
CA ILE A 253 -11.53 -2.62 1.35
C ILE A 253 -10.40 -2.87 2.36
N ILE A 254 -10.75 -3.35 3.56
CA ILE A 254 -9.82 -3.49 4.68
C ILE A 254 -8.83 -4.61 4.42
N ASN A 255 -9.32 -5.79 4.05
CA ASN A 255 -8.45 -6.94 3.81
C ASN A 255 -7.54 -6.67 2.61
N ARG A 256 -8.02 -5.99 1.55
CA ARG A 256 -7.15 -5.54 0.45
C ARG A 256 -6.08 -4.57 0.93
N ALA A 257 -6.45 -3.58 1.74
CA ALA A 257 -5.49 -2.59 2.24
C ALA A 257 -4.41 -3.23 3.11
N LEU A 258 -4.79 -4.19 3.96
CA LEU A 258 -3.84 -4.94 4.79
C LEU A 258 -2.92 -5.83 3.96
N ARG A 259 -3.45 -6.53 2.95
CA ARG A 259 -2.65 -7.33 2.01
C ARG A 259 -1.67 -6.46 1.22
N THR A 260 -2.17 -5.49 0.49
CA THR A 260 -1.34 -4.65 -0.40
C THR A 260 -0.47 -3.63 0.34
N HIS A 261 -0.43 -3.68 1.67
CA HIS A 261 0.28 -2.73 2.50
C HIS A 261 -0.08 -1.25 2.17
N ASP A 262 -1.34 -1.01 1.79
CA ASP A 262 -1.85 0.31 1.40
C ASP A 262 -2.19 1.10 2.66
N LEU A 263 -1.16 1.72 3.24
CA LEU A 263 -1.28 2.58 4.42
C LEU A 263 -2.29 3.70 4.23
N TYR A 264 -2.45 4.22 3.01
CA TYR A 264 -3.41 5.28 2.76
C TYR A 264 -4.83 4.77 2.92
N ALA A 265 -5.14 3.60 2.36
CA ALA A 265 -6.43 2.97 2.56
C ALA A 265 -6.66 2.63 4.05
N LEU A 266 -5.67 2.07 4.74
CA LEU A 266 -5.75 1.77 6.18
C LEU A 266 -6.00 3.04 7.00
N CYS A 267 -5.23 4.10 6.76
CA CYS A 267 -5.36 5.36 7.46
C CYS A 267 -6.64 6.11 7.08
N SER A 268 -7.16 5.95 5.87
CA SER A 268 -8.47 6.50 5.49
C SER A 268 -9.60 5.78 6.22
N MET A 269 -9.48 4.47 6.38
CA MET A 269 -10.47 3.59 7.02
C MET A 269 -10.26 3.44 8.54
N HIS A 270 -9.32 4.18 9.15
CA HIS A 270 -8.86 3.94 10.52
C HIS A 270 -9.98 3.96 11.56
N ARG A 271 -10.93 4.89 11.43
CA ARG A 271 -12.07 5.03 12.33
C ARG A 271 -12.91 3.77 12.37
N TYR A 272 -13.19 3.19 11.21
CA TYR A 272 -13.98 1.96 11.07
C TYR A 272 -13.18 0.73 11.51
N ILE A 273 -11.88 0.66 11.21
CA ILE A 273 -11.01 -0.41 11.68
C ILE A 273 -10.96 -0.45 13.22
N LYS A 274 -10.82 0.71 13.88
CA LYS A 274 -10.90 0.81 15.35
C LYS A 274 -12.24 0.33 15.89
N ASP A 275 -13.32 0.80 15.31
CA ASP A 275 -14.69 0.43 15.69
C ASP A 275 -14.90 -1.09 15.59
N LEU A 276 -14.42 -1.69 14.50
CA LEU A 276 -14.47 -3.13 14.28
C LEU A 276 -13.70 -3.88 15.37
N ASP A 277 -12.44 -3.50 15.63
CA ASP A 277 -11.60 -4.15 16.64
C ASP A 277 -12.19 -4.00 18.06
N LEU A 278 -12.66 -2.81 18.42
CA LEU A 278 -13.33 -2.54 19.69
C LEU A 278 -14.59 -3.37 19.84
N LYS A 279 -15.37 -3.54 18.76
CA LYS A 279 -16.59 -4.35 18.83
C LYS A 279 -16.29 -5.84 19.01
N VAL A 280 -15.25 -6.36 18.34
CA VAL A 280 -14.78 -7.73 18.54
C VAL A 280 -14.27 -7.92 19.97
N LEU A 281 -13.50 -6.96 20.51
CA LEU A 281 -13.03 -6.97 21.90
C LEU A 281 -14.20 -7.02 22.90
N GLN A 282 -15.20 -6.16 22.76
CA GLN A 282 -16.39 -6.14 23.61
C GLN A 282 -17.14 -7.49 23.61
N LEU A 283 -17.27 -8.12 22.43
CA LEU A 283 -17.91 -9.42 22.32
C LEU A 283 -17.07 -10.55 22.94
N ASN A 284 -15.75 -10.43 22.91
CA ASN A 284 -14.83 -11.36 23.55
C ASN A 284 -14.94 -11.26 25.09
N GLU A 285 -14.86 -10.06 25.64
CA GLU A 285 -14.91 -9.79 27.09
C GLU A 285 -16.27 -10.15 27.71
N SER A 286 -17.38 -9.86 27.00
CA SER A 286 -18.73 -10.16 27.50
C SER A 286 -19.00 -11.65 27.71
N LYS A 287 -18.15 -12.55 27.19
CA LYS A 287 -18.22 -14.00 27.39
C LYS A 287 -17.26 -14.53 28.44
N GLN A 288 -16.19 -13.80 28.81
CA GLN A 288 -15.26 -14.25 29.86
C GLN A 288 -15.91 -14.26 31.26
N THR A 289 -17.03 -13.56 31.43
CA THR A 289 -17.87 -13.60 32.64
C THR A 289 -18.69 -14.89 32.77
N THR A 290 -18.81 -15.67 31.70
CA THR A 290 -19.40 -17.02 31.72
C THR A 290 -18.29 -18.06 31.54
N THR A 291 -18.14 -18.96 32.49
CA THR A 291 -17.12 -20.02 32.58
C THR A 291 -17.02 -20.89 31.31
N THR A 292 -16.33 -20.40 30.27
CA THR A 292 -16.00 -21.19 29.08
C THR A 292 -14.63 -21.83 29.28
N THR A 293 -14.61 -22.91 30.07
CA THR A 293 -13.43 -23.75 30.22
C THR A 293 -13.23 -24.59 28.97
N GLY A 294 -12.15 -24.35 28.22
CA GLY A 294 -11.74 -25.24 27.13
C GLY A 294 -11.06 -24.57 25.93
N SER A 295 -10.49 -25.40 25.06
CA SER A 295 -9.94 -25.00 23.77
C SER A 295 -11.03 -24.82 22.71
N LEU A 296 -10.85 -23.85 21.83
CA LEU A 296 -11.69 -23.62 20.65
C LEU A 296 -10.93 -24.00 19.38
N ASN A 297 -11.56 -24.77 18.50
CA ASN A 297 -11.06 -25.04 17.16
C ASN A 297 -11.93 -24.31 16.13
N LEU A 298 -11.29 -23.59 15.22
CA LEU A 298 -11.92 -22.89 14.10
C LEU A 298 -11.31 -23.37 12.79
N TYR A 299 -12.07 -23.28 11.70
CA TYR A 299 -11.71 -23.78 10.38
C TYR A 299 -12.04 -22.74 9.32
N PHE A 300 -11.12 -22.54 8.38
CA PHE A 300 -11.40 -21.81 7.14
C PHE A 300 -10.63 -22.45 5.98
N GLY A 301 -11.22 -22.41 4.80
CA GLY A 301 -10.65 -22.97 3.57
C GLY A 301 -9.92 -21.91 2.77
N GLN A 302 -8.82 -22.30 2.11
CA GLN A 302 -7.94 -21.39 1.40
C GLN A 302 -7.23 -22.06 0.22
N PHE A 303 -6.87 -21.25 -0.78
CA PHE A 303 -5.98 -21.65 -1.88
C PHE A 303 -4.63 -20.93 -1.74
N LEU A 304 -3.55 -21.69 -1.79
CA LEU A 304 -2.17 -21.19 -1.69
C LEU A 304 -1.40 -21.51 -2.98
N LEU A 305 -0.43 -20.68 -3.35
CA LEU A 305 0.58 -21.11 -4.31
C LEU A 305 1.43 -22.22 -3.69
N LYS A 306 1.99 -23.07 -4.55
CA LYS A 306 2.93 -24.10 -4.10
C LYS A 306 4.12 -23.51 -3.35
N SER A 307 4.65 -22.37 -3.80
CA SER A 307 5.73 -21.63 -3.11
C SER A 307 5.35 -21.30 -1.66
N ASP A 308 4.17 -20.71 -1.48
CA ASP A 308 3.70 -20.22 -0.19
C ASP A 308 3.40 -21.39 0.76
N PHE A 309 2.83 -22.47 0.22
CA PHE A 309 2.63 -23.70 0.97
C PHE A 309 3.96 -24.36 1.38
N ASP A 310 4.94 -24.41 0.47
CA ASP A 310 6.26 -24.96 0.75
C ASP A 310 7.00 -24.12 1.80
N GLU A 311 6.83 -22.79 1.81
CA GLU A 311 7.35 -21.88 2.84
C GLU A 311 6.74 -22.18 4.23
N ILE A 312 5.41 -22.32 4.34
CA ILE A 312 4.77 -22.71 5.62
C ILE A 312 5.29 -24.09 6.07
N LYS A 313 5.42 -25.03 5.12
CA LYS A 313 5.85 -26.40 5.40
C LYS A 313 7.29 -26.51 5.88
N GLN A 314 8.19 -25.67 5.38
CA GLN A 314 9.58 -25.61 5.85
C GLN A 314 9.71 -25.01 7.25
N ASN A 315 8.76 -24.18 7.68
CA ASN A 315 8.80 -23.43 8.92
C ASN A 315 7.84 -23.97 10.01
N VAL A 316 7.54 -25.27 9.97
CA VAL A 316 6.78 -25.91 11.07
C VAL A 316 7.53 -25.73 12.39
N GLY A 317 6.81 -25.29 13.42
CA GLY A 317 7.37 -24.87 14.72
C GLY A 317 7.62 -23.37 14.83
N GLY A 318 7.72 -22.64 13.71
CA GLY A 318 7.86 -21.18 13.65
C GLY A 318 6.55 -20.43 13.83
N LEU A 319 6.56 -19.13 13.52
CA LEU A 319 5.38 -18.26 13.58
C LEU A 319 4.88 -17.91 12.18
N MET A 320 3.59 -17.62 12.08
CA MET A 320 2.91 -17.15 10.88
C MET A 320 2.04 -15.95 11.27
N CYS A 321 2.28 -14.80 10.67
CA CYS A 321 1.42 -13.62 10.83
C CYS A 321 0.45 -13.55 9.66
N ILE A 322 -0.85 -13.50 9.93
CA ILE A 322 -1.86 -13.30 8.89
C ILE A 322 -2.21 -11.81 8.83
N ASN A 323 -1.93 -11.19 7.68
CA ASN A 323 -2.08 -9.75 7.46
C ASN A 323 -3.48 -9.39 7.00
N GLN A 324 -4.51 -9.90 7.70
CA GLN A 324 -5.92 -9.58 7.49
C GLN A 324 -6.75 -9.99 8.71
N CYS A 325 -8.01 -9.53 8.80
CA CYS A 325 -8.94 -10.17 9.73
C CYS A 325 -9.26 -11.58 9.22
N VAL A 326 -9.37 -12.55 10.13
CA VAL A 326 -9.68 -13.94 9.78
C VAL A 326 -11.12 -14.23 10.17
N SER A 327 -11.98 -14.45 9.17
CA SER A 327 -13.28 -15.09 9.40
C SER A 327 -13.11 -16.60 9.31
N ALA A 328 -13.51 -17.30 10.37
CA ALA A 328 -13.41 -18.75 10.46
C ALA A 328 -14.66 -19.33 11.14
N ASN A 329 -14.99 -20.57 10.81
CA ASN A 329 -16.16 -21.24 11.34
C ASN A 329 -15.77 -22.35 12.32
N SER A 330 -16.59 -22.63 13.33
CA SER A 330 -16.34 -23.78 14.22
C SER A 330 -16.59 -25.14 13.54
N GLU A 331 -17.24 -25.15 12.38
CA GLU A 331 -17.60 -26.36 11.63
C GLU A 331 -16.69 -26.57 10.42
N LEU A 332 -16.00 -27.72 10.39
CA LEU A 332 -15.10 -28.10 9.30
C LEU A 332 -15.83 -28.25 7.95
N SER A 333 -17.10 -28.67 7.97
CA SER A 333 -17.93 -28.86 6.77
C SER A 333 -18.06 -27.58 5.94
N ILE A 334 -18.13 -26.42 6.59
CA ILE A 334 -18.26 -25.12 5.90
C ILE A 334 -16.95 -24.77 5.18
N ALA A 335 -15.80 -25.01 5.82
CA ALA A 335 -14.50 -24.82 5.19
C ALA A 335 -14.28 -25.78 4.00
N LEU A 336 -14.73 -27.03 4.11
CA LEU A 336 -14.71 -28.01 3.02
C LEU A 336 -15.60 -27.59 1.86
N MET A 337 -16.84 -27.18 2.15
CA MET A 337 -17.80 -26.71 1.13
C MET A 337 -17.21 -25.55 0.31
N TYR A 338 -16.56 -24.59 0.96
CA TYR A 338 -15.92 -23.47 0.28
C TYR A 338 -14.85 -23.93 -0.73
N ILE A 339 -13.97 -24.86 -0.34
CA ILE A 339 -12.91 -25.37 -1.24
C ILE A 339 -13.49 -26.21 -2.38
N GLU A 340 -14.53 -27.01 -2.11
CA GLU A 340 -15.16 -27.88 -3.11
C GLU A 340 -15.96 -27.11 -4.16
N GLN A 341 -16.67 -26.05 -3.78
CA GLN A 341 -17.40 -25.19 -4.72
C GLN A 341 -16.46 -24.54 -5.74
N GLN A 342 -15.29 -24.12 -5.28
CA GLN A 342 -14.27 -23.46 -6.10
C GLN A 342 -13.42 -24.44 -6.93
N GLN A 343 -13.53 -25.76 -6.69
CA GLN A 343 -12.74 -26.78 -7.39
C GLN A 343 -12.95 -26.78 -8.91
N LYS A 344 -14.15 -26.47 -9.39
CA LYS A 344 -14.47 -26.47 -10.83
C LYS A 344 -13.73 -25.39 -11.63
N LEU A 345 -13.12 -24.41 -10.95
CA LEU A 345 -12.47 -23.25 -11.55
C LEU A 345 -10.94 -23.41 -11.67
N ILE A 346 -10.36 -24.48 -11.12
CA ILE A 346 -8.90 -24.61 -10.96
C ILE A 346 -8.35 -25.64 -11.94
N SER A 347 -7.83 -25.17 -13.08
CA SER A 347 -7.06 -25.98 -14.04
C SER A 347 -5.54 -25.94 -13.79
N ASN A 348 -5.08 -25.13 -12.84
CA ASN A 348 -3.66 -24.87 -12.58
C ASN A 348 -3.07 -25.86 -11.57
N THR A 349 -1.98 -26.54 -11.93
CA THR A 349 -1.29 -27.52 -11.07
C THR A 349 -0.45 -26.88 -9.96
N ASN A 350 -0.25 -25.55 -9.99
CA ASN A 350 0.60 -24.84 -9.02
C ASN A 350 -0.15 -24.32 -7.77
N ILE A 351 -1.45 -24.63 -7.65
CA ILE A 351 -2.30 -24.16 -6.55
C ILE A 351 -2.63 -25.33 -5.63
N ILE A 352 -2.38 -25.14 -4.33
CA ILE A 352 -2.59 -26.12 -3.27
C ILE A 352 -3.83 -25.72 -2.47
N ARG A 353 -4.70 -26.70 -2.24
CA ARG A 353 -5.91 -26.56 -1.43
C ARG A 353 -5.56 -26.81 0.03
N VAL A 354 -5.92 -25.87 0.89
CA VAL A 354 -5.55 -25.90 2.30
C VAL A 354 -6.77 -25.58 3.17
N ILE A 355 -6.94 -26.35 4.23
CA ILE A 355 -7.81 -25.99 5.36
C ILE A 355 -6.90 -25.61 6.52
N PHE A 356 -7.11 -24.42 7.05
CA PHE A 356 -6.48 -24.02 8.30
C PHE A 356 -7.36 -24.46 9.47
N GLN A 357 -6.78 -25.18 10.41
CA GLN A 357 -7.38 -25.47 11.71
C GLN A 357 -6.71 -24.59 12.76
N ILE A 358 -7.42 -23.58 13.24
CA ILE A 358 -6.96 -22.64 14.27
C ILE A 358 -7.33 -23.20 15.64
N HIS A 359 -6.33 -23.47 16.47
CA HIS A 359 -6.49 -23.77 17.88
C HIS A 359 -6.37 -22.49 18.71
N ILE A 360 -7.32 -22.26 19.61
CA ILE A 360 -7.33 -21.13 20.52
C ILE A 360 -7.51 -21.64 21.95
N ASP A 361 -6.49 -21.43 22.78
CA ASP A 361 -6.55 -21.70 24.21
C ASP A 361 -7.22 -20.53 24.93
N ARG A 362 -8.49 -20.72 25.36
CA ARG A 362 -9.28 -19.69 26.03
C ARG A 362 -8.84 -19.43 27.47
N THR A 363 -7.95 -20.25 28.04
CA THR A 363 -7.42 -20.05 29.39
C THR A 363 -6.28 -19.03 29.43
N LYS A 364 -5.74 -18.68 28.25
CA LYS A 364 -4.61 -17.76 28.12
C LYS A 364 -5.04 -16.45 27.48
N GLU A 365 -4.32 -15.39 27.82
CA GLU A 365 -4.55 -14.09 27.24
C GLU A 365 -3.94 -13.99 25.84
N SER A 366 -4.80 -13.84 24.83
CA SER A 366 -4.41 -13.66 23.43
C SER A 366 -3.86 -12.25 23.17
N ILE A 367 -3.05 -12.12 22.13
CA ILE A 367 -2.47 -10.84 21.64
C ILE A 367 -3.51 -10.03 20.83
N VAL A 368 -4.48 -10.73 20.25
CA VAL A 368 -5.57 -10.16 19.45
C VAL A 368 -6.92 -10.62 19.96
N SER A 369 -7.93 -9.79 19.74
CA SER A 369 -9.32 -10.10 20.05
C SER A 369 -9.90 -11.08 19.03
N TYR A 370 -10.82 -11.93 19.49
CA TYR A 370 -11.62 -12.77 18.62
C TYR A 370 -13.01 -12.95 19.23
N ALA A 371 -14.04 -13.07 18.41
CA ALA A 371 -15.40 -13.25 18.91
C ALA A 371 -16.26 -14.05 17.95
N ASN A 372 -17.25 -14.75 18.48
CA ASN A 372 -18.33 -15.28 17.66
C ASN A 372 -19.21 -14.11 17.20
N ILE A 373 -19.41 -13.99 15.89
CA ILE A 373 -20.11 -12.86 15.28
C ILE A 373 -21.49 -13.21 14.72
N GLY A 374 -21.91 -14.48 14.78
CA GLY A 374 -23.15 -14.97 14.18
C GLY A 374 -24.46 -14.33 14.68
N PHE A 375 -24.44 -13.56 15.78
CA PHE A 375 -25.62 -12.81 16.25
C PHE A 375 -25.61 -11.33 15.84
N VAL A 376 -24.50 -10.84 15.30
CA VAL A 376 -24.30 -9.42 14.95
C VAL A 376 -23.87 -9.22 13.50
N SER A 377 -23.51 -10.29 12.78
CA SER A 377 -23.20 -10.26 11.35
C SER A 377 -24.48 -10.21 10.50
N GLN A 378 -24.32 -9.96 9.20
CA GLN A 378 -25.40 -10.05 8.21
C GLN A 378 -25.96 -11.48 8.10
N PHE A 379 -25.13 -12.49 8.33
CA PHE A 379 -25.48 -13.91 8.28
C PHE A 379 -25.80 -14.43 9.68
N VAL A 380 -27.01 -14.10 10.14
CA VAL A 380 -27.46 -14.44 11.48
C VAL A 380 -27.56 -15.96 11.63
N HIS A 381 -27.13 -16.48 12.79
CA HIS A 381 -27.12 -17.90 13.19
C HIS A 381 -25.99 -18.76 12.63
N GLU A 382 -25.03 -18.18 11.90
CA GLU A 382 -23.80 -18.90 11.57
C GLU A 382 -22.88 -19.05 12.79
N LYS A 383 -22.11 -20.13 12.85
CA LYS A 383 -21.06 -20.31 13.86
C LYS A 383 -19.75 -19.64 13.45
N GLU A 384 -19.88 -18.45 12.89
CA GLU A 384 -18.78 -17.63 12.40
C GLU A 384 -18.08 -16.93 13.57
N TYR A 385 -16.75 -16.92 13.51
CA TYR A 385 -15.85 -16.22 14.41
C TYR A 385 -14.98 -15.27 13.60
N LEU A 386 -14.88 -14.04 14.08
CA LEU A 386 -13.96 -13.05 13.54
C LEU A 386 -12.78 -12.91 14.50
N ILE A 387 -11.57 -13.13 13.98
CA ILE A 387 -10.31 -12.83 14.65
C ILE A 387 -9.82 -11.50 14.08
N SER A 388 -9.50 -10.57 14.98
CA SER A 388 -8.99 -9.24 14.62
C SER A 388 -7.72 -9.32 13.78
N MET A 389 -7.49 -8.26 13.00
CA MET A 389 -6.35 -8.11 12.11
C MET A 389 -4.99 -8.32 12.80
N LEU A 390 -4.01 -8.75 12.01
CA LEU A 390 -2.60 -8.91 12.41
C LEU A 390 -2.41 -9.96 13.50
N SER A 391 -3.20 -11.03 13.40
CA SER A 391 -3.10 -12.19 14.26
C SER A 391 -1.84 -12.99 13.93
N VAL A 392 -1.20 -13.51 14.98
CA VAL A 392 0.02 -14.31 14.89
C VAL A 392 -0.30 -15.72 15.38
N TYR A 393 0.22 -16.71 14.67
CA TYR A 393 -0.03 -18.11 14.94
C TYR A 393 1.26 -18.90 14.96
N ARG A 394 1.33 -19.93 15.81
CA ARG A 394 2.39 -20.94 15.76
C ARG A 394 1.98 -22.03 14.78
N ILE A 395 2.87 -22.38 13.84
CA ILE A 395 2.63 -23.48 12.90
C ILE A 395 2.90 -24.79 13.62
N ASN A 396 1.87 -25.59 13.90
CA ASN A 396 2.02 -26.82 14.67
C ASN A 396 2.34 -28.03 13.81
N LYS A 397 1.48 -28.31 12.82
CA LYS A 397 1.57 -29.53 12.00
C LYS A 397 0.87 -29.33 10.67
N ILE A 398 1.33 -30.04 9.65
CA ILE A 398 0.69 -30.10 8.33
C ILE A 398 0.42 -31.56 7.99
N GLU A 399 -0.81 -31.87 7.63
CA GLU A 399 -1.26 -33.22 7.29
C GLU A 399 -2.02 -33.22 5.97
N LYS A 400 -2.01 -34.35 5.26
CA LYS A 400 -2.85 -34.52 4.08
C LYS A 400 -4.19 -35.09 4.53
N LEU A 401 -5.29 -34.43 4.16
CA LEU A 401 -6.62 -34.95 4.45
C LEU A 401 -6.89 -36.16 3.54
N LEU A 402 -7.06 -37.33 4.16
CA LEU A 402 -7.42 -38.57 3.48
C LEU A 402 -8.94 -38.61 3.34
N GLY A 403 -9.45 -38.41 2.12
CA GLY A 403 -10.89 -38.35 1.82
C GLY A 403 -11.24 -37.44 0.64
N VAL A 404 -12.54 -37.14 0.48
CA VAL A 404 -13.07 -36.22 -0.53
C VAL A 404 -12.35 -34.87 -0.40
N SER A 405 -11.94 -34.29 -1.53
CA SER A 405 -11.25 -32.98 -1.72
C SER A 405 -9.71 -32.90 -1.77
N SER A 406 -8.94 -33.97 -1.49
CA SER A 406 -7.46 -33.99 -1.65
C SER A 406 -6.70 -32.76 -1.12
N ALA A 407 -7.19 -32.16 -0.03
CA ALA A 407 -6.66 -30.94 0.57
C ALA A 407 -5.61 -31.23 1.65
N TRP A 408 -4.85 -30.21 2.04
CA TRP A 408 -3.94 -30.25 3.19
C TRP A 408 -4.59 -29.57 4.39
N LEU A 409 -4.42 -30.14 5.57
CA LEU A 409 -4.79 -29.54 6.85
C LEU A 409 -3.55 -28.90 7.47
N ILE A 410 -3.58 -27.58 7.66
CA ILE A 410 -2.53 -26.84 8.38
C ILE A 410 -3.08 -26.50 9.77
N GLN A 411 -2.49 -27.10 10.80
CA GLN A 411 -2.84 -26.85 12.19
C GLN A 411 -1.98 -25.71 12.72
N ILE A 412 -2.65 -24.65 13.18
CA ILE A 412 -2.02 -23.45 13.71
C ILE A 412 -2.63 -23.09 15.07
N THR A 413 -1.84 -22.55 15.99
CA THR A 413 -2.31 -22.12 17.31
C THR A 413 -2.19 -20.60 17.43
N LEU A 414 -3.28 -19.92 17.79
CA LEU A 414 -3.24 -18.48 18.09
C LEU A 414 -2.35 -18.27 19.32
N ILE A 415 -1.29 -17.48 19.19
CA ILE A 415 -0.31 -17.31 20.28
C ILE A 415 -0.86 -16.43 21.40
N ASP A 416 -0.41 -16.73 22.62
CA ASP A 416 -0.68 -15.96 23.83
C ASP A 416 0.40 -14.89 24.08
N LYS A 417 0.13 -13.93 24.97
CA LYS A 417 1.06 -12.84 25.30
C LYS A 417 2.41 -13.31 25.87
N ASN A 418 2.51 -14.55 26.36
CA ASN A 418 3.72 -15.10 26.96
C ASN A 418 4.56 -15.93 25.97
N ASP A 419 4.22 -15.95 24.67
CA ASP A 419 5.01 -16.65 23.67
C ASP A 419 6.45 -16.09 23.59
N LYS A 420 7.44 -16.94 23.87
CA LYS A 420 8.84 -16.55 24.00
C LYS A 420 9.43 -16.01 22.70
N GLN A 421 9.10 -16.64 21.57
CA GLN A 421 9.64 -16.26 20.27
C GLN A 421 9.09 -14.89 19.86
N TYR A 422 7.77 -14.71 20.02
CA TYR A 422 7.13 -13.42 19.78
C TYR A 422 7.67 -12.32 20.68
N ASN A 423 7.83 -12.57 21.99
CA ASN A 423 8.33 -11.58 22.94
C ASN A 423 9.79 -11.16 22.66
N ASN A 424 10.66 -12.09 22.26
CA ASN A 424 12.02 -11.77 21.84
C ASN A 424 12.05 -10.87 20.59
N LEU A 425 11.19 -11.15 19.60
CA LEU A 425 11.04 -10.32 18.40
C LEU A 425 10.51 -8.93 18.77
N ILE A 426 9.53 -8.85 19.68
CA ILE A 426 8.97 -7.59 20.17
C ILE A 426 9.99 -6.75 20.92
N GLN A 427 10.83 -7.35 21.76
CA GLN A 427 11.78 -6.61 22.60
C GLN A 427 12.74 -5.78 21.74
N CYS A 428 13.23 -6.35 20.64
CA CYS A 428 14.05 -5.65 19.65
C CYS A 428 13.32 -4.47 19.00
N ILE A 429 11.99 -4.51 18.92
CA ILE A 429 11.15 -3.47 18.32
C ILE A 429 10.82 -2.36 19.33
N ASN A 430 10.72 -2.68 20.62
CA ASN A 430 10.32 -1.71 21.65
C ASN A 430 11.39 -0.65 21.92
N GLU A 431 12.65 -0.89 21.55
CA GLU A 431 13.72 0.12 21.58
C GLU A 431 13.38 1.37 20.72
N TYR A 432 12.56 1.21 19.68
CA TYR A 432 12.19 2.29 18.76
C TYR A 432 11.12 3.26 19.29
N ARG A 433 10.58 3.09 20.51
CA ARG A 433 9.53 3.96 21.09
C ARG A 433 8.35 4.26 20.15
N LEU A 434 7.94 3.26 19.35
CA LEU A 434 6.92 3.40 18.30
C LEU A 434 5.61 4.03 18.78
N GLU A 435 5.19 3.73 20.00
CA GLU A 435 3.94 4.22 20.61
C GLU A 435 3.93 5.74 20.83
N LYS A 436 5.10 6.37 20.90
CA LYS A 436 5.26 7.83 21.09
C LYS A 436 5.43 8.58 19.76
N MET A 437 5.56 7.86 18.64
CA MET A 437 5.82 8.47 17.35
C MET A 437 4.58 9.19 16.81
N ASN A 438 4.79 10.37 16.23
CA ASN A 438 3.77 11.04 15.43
C ASN A 438 3.66 10.41 14.02
N LEU A 439 2.57 10.71 13.29
CA LEU A 439 2.33 10.16 11.94
C LEU A 439 3.49 10.41 10.95
N THR A 440 4.24 11.49 11.14
CA THR A 440 5.40 11.83 10.30
C THR A 440 6.58 10.90 10.58
N GLU A 441 6.91 10.69 11.85
CA GLU A 441 7.96 9.76 12.31
C GLU A 441 7.63 8.31 11.94
N ILE A 442 6.34 7.94 12.01
CA ILE A 442 5.91 6.61 11.57
C ILE A 442 6.01 6.47 10.05
N GLY A 443 5.59 7.47 9.29
CA GLY A 443 5.77 7.50 7.84
C GLY A 443 7.24 7.33 7.45
N TYR A 444 8.15 8.01 8.15
CA TYR A 444 9.61 7.87 7.98
C TYR A 444 10.12 6.46 8.33
N THR A 445 9.63 5.88 9.43
CA THR A 445 10.02 4.54 9.87
C THR A 445 9.57 3.49 8.85
N ILE A 446 8.31 3.53 8.41
CA ILE A 446 7.80 2.62 7.37
C ILE A 446 8.57 2.80 6.07
N TRP A 447 8.85 4.04 5.69
CA TRP A 447 9.53 4.33 4.45
C TRP A 447 10.97 3.79 4.41
N ASN A 448 11.78 4.11 5.41
CA ASN A 448 13.18 3.67 5.49
C ASN A 448 13.34 2.17 5.63
N ARG A 449 12.41 1.53 6.34
CA ARG A 449 12.56 0.13 6.76
C ARG A 449 11.85 -0.83 5.82
N LEU A 450 10.77 -0.41 5.16
CA LEU A 450 9.91 -1.29 4.36
C LEU A 450 9.83 -0.92 2.89
N ASN A 451 10.51 0.15 2.46
CA ASN A 451 10.59 0.56 1.07
C ASN A 451 9.20 0.86 0.43
N LEU A 452 8.21 1.23 1.24
CA LEU A 452 6.82 1.45 0.83
C LEU A 452 6.56 2.90 0.37
N PHE A 453 7.32 3.39 -0.61
CA PHE A 453 7.30 4.78 -1.11
C PHE A 453 5.89 5.31 -1.44
N LYS A 454 5.10 4.51 -2.16
CA LYS A 454 3.79 4.93 -2.67
C LYS A 454 2.79 5.11 -1.53
N SER A 455 2.82 4.22 -0.54
CA SER A 455 1.92 4.24 0.62
C SER A 455 2.24 5.40 1.56
N THR A 456 3.53 5.65 1.84
CA THR A 456 3.96 6.77 2.68
C THR A 456 3.66 8.13 2.04
N ASN A 457 3.88 8.29 0.73
CA ASN A 457 3.57 9.54 0.03
C ASN A 457 2.07 9.87 0.05
N LYS A 458 1.21 8.87 -0.13
CA LYS A 458 -0.24 9.06 0.00
C LYS A 458 -0.64 9.44 1.43
N LEU A 459 -0.05 8.80 2.44
CA LEU A 459 -0.29 9.11 3.85
C LEU A 459 0.03 10.58 4.17
N PHE A 460 1.20 11.07 3.76
CA PHE A 460 1.59 12.47 3.99
C PHE A 460 0.67 13.47 3.29
N LYS A 461 0.27 13.21 2.04
CA LYS A 461 -0.69 14.07 1.33
C LYS A 461 -2.02 14.22 2.07
N GLN A 462 -2.45 13.18 2.78
CA GLN A 462 -3.74 13.12 3.47
C GLN A 462 -3.70 13.69 4.89
N VAL A 463 -2.66 13.37 5.68
CA VAL A 463 -2.45 13.99 7.02
C VAL A 463 -2.42 15.51 6.89
N LEU A 464 -1.90 15.99 5.76
CA LEU A 464 -1.79 17.40 5.48
C LEU A 464 -3.02 17.96 4.74
N TYR A 465 -4.03 17.17 4.37
CA TYR A 465 -5.15 17.57 3.50
C TYR A 465 -5.87 18.87 3.93
N ASN A 466 -6.00 19.09 5.24
CA ASN A 466 -6.63 20.29 5.79
C ASN A 466 -5.74 21.56 5.70
N ASN A 467 -4.45 21.40 5.40
CA ASN A 467 -3.53 22.50 5.17
C ASN A 467 -3.67 23.02 3.72
N PRO A 468 -3.34 24.30 3.45
CA PRO A 468 -3.22 24.82 2.08
C PRO A 468 -2.34 23.90 1.23
N GLN A 469 -2.68 23.71 -0.05
CA GLN A 469 -2.02 22.77 -0.96
C GLN A 469 -0.50 22.93 -0.94
N GLU A 470 -0.06 24.18 -0.93
CA GLU A 470 1.31 24.62 -1.00
C GLU A 470 2.08 24.23 0.27
N LEU A 471 1.46 24.35 1.44
CA LEU A 471 2.02 23.87 2.71
C LEU A 471 2.12 22.34 2.74
N ARG A 472 1.17 21.63 2.12
CA ARG A 472 1.24 20.16 1.97
C ARG A 472 2.43 19.75 1.12
N GLU A 473 2.62 20.42 -0.01
CA GLU A 473 3.71 20.12 -0.93
C GLU A 473 5.07 20.47 -0.31
N ILE A 474 5.19 21.58 0.42
CA ILE A 474 6.39 21.94 1.18
C ILE A 474 6.78 20.83 2.16
N ILE A 475 5.85 20.37 3.00
CA ILE A 475 6.15 19.33 4.00
C ILE A 475 6.46 18.00 3.32
N LEU A 476 5.76 17.66 2.25
CA LEU A 476 6.01 16.43 1.49
C LEU A 476 7.42 16.42 0.88
N HIS A 477 7.79 17.47 0.15
CA HIS A 477 9.10 17.58 -0.49
C HIS A 477 10.22 17.68 0.55
N TYR A 478 9.99 18.38 1.66
CA TYR A 478 10.96 18.46 2.76
C TYR A 478 11.23 17.08 3.36
N ASN A 479 10.16 16.34 3.67
CA ASN A 479 10.30 15.00 4.21
C ASN A 479 10.96 14.07 3.18
N MET A 480 10.59 14.16 1.90
CA MET A 480 11.23 13.39 0.84
C MET A 480 12.74 13.67 0.71
N GLY A 481 13.17 14.90 0.98
CA GLY A 481 14.59 15.25 1.02
C GLY A 481 15.35 14.53 2.14
N ILE A 482 14.85 14.56 3.38
CA ILE A 482 15.47 13.86 4.53
C ILE A 482 15.60 12.37 4.25
N ILE A 483 14.55 11.85 3.66
CA ILE A 483 14.36 10.49 3.20
C ILE A 483 15.45 10.10 2.20
N TYR A 484 15.61 10.84 1.10
CA TYR A 484 16.66 10.51 0.13
C TYR A 484 18.07 10.66 0.71
N ASP A 485 18.28 11.56 1.66
CA ASP A 485 19.55 11.71 2.37
C ASP A 485 19.89 10.45 3.19
N SER A 486 18.94 9.90 3.97
CA SER A 486 19.15 8.67 4.74
C SER A 486 19.45 7.44 3.86
N LEU A 487 18.99 7.44 2.60
CA LEU A 487 19.33 6.41 1.61
C LEU A 487 20.64 6.69 0.84
N CYS A 488 21.40 7.72 1.21
CA CYS A 488 22.59 8.19 0.50
C CYS A 488 22.29 8.58 -0.97
N GLN A 489 21.05 8.91 -1.30
CA GLN A 489 20.61 9.39 -2.62
C GLN A 489 20.64 10.91 -2.67
N TYR A 490 21.83 11.47 -2.44
CA TYR A 490 22.07 12.90 -2.21
C TYR A 490 21.49 13.84 -3.29
N GLU A 491 21.65 13.53 -4.57
CA GLU A 491 21.10 14.36 -5.65
C GLU A 491 19.57 14.41 -5.65
N LYS A 492 18.90 13.30 -5.32
CA LYS A 492 17.45 13.28 -5.19
C LYS A 492 17.02 14.07 -3.96
N SER A 493 17.76 13.96 -2.85
CA SER A 493 17.52 14.75 -1.64
C SER A 493 17.56 16.25 -1.94
N LEU A 494 18.66 16.72 -2.54
CA LEU A 494 18.82 18.12 -2.94
C LEU A 494 17.74 18.58 -3.91
N ASN A 495 17.32 17.74 -4.86
CA ASN A 495 16.24 18.07 -5.78
C ASN A 495 14.90 18.28 -5.05
N GLU A 496 14.56 17.45 -4.07
CA GLU A 496 13.35 17.63 -3.27
C GLU A 496 13.44 18.90 -2.40
N TYR A 497 14.57 19.16 -1.76
CA TYR A 497 14.79 20.40 -1.01
C TYR A 497 14.71 21.66 -1.89
N ARG A 498 15.18 21.61 -3.14
CA ARG A 498 15.02 22.71 -4.11
C ARG A 498 13.56 22.96 -4.46
N LYS A 499 12.72 21.92 -4.55
CA LYS A 499 11.26 22.08 -4.73
C LYS A 499 10.62 22.77 -3.54
N VAL A 500 11.04 22.44 -2.31
CA VAL A 500 10.58 23.15 -1.10
C VAL A 500 10.86 24.65 -1.21
N LEU A 501 12.09 25.03 -1.56
CA LEU A 501 12.48 26.43 -1.73
C LEU A 501 11.65 27.13 -2.82
N HIS A 502 11.41 26.44 -3.94
CA HIS A 502 10.62 26.97 -5.05
C HIS A 502 9.17 27.27 -4.62
N ILE A 503 8.50 26.32 -3.98
CA ILE A 503 7.11 26.47 -3.54
C ILE A 503 7.01 27.52 -2.42
N ALA A 504 7.91 27.48 -1.44
CA ALA A 504 7.94 28.46 -0.36
C ALA A 504 8.15 29.89 -0.90
N ARG A 505 8.97 30.06 -1.95
CA ARG A 505 9.23 31.36 -2.57
C ARG A 505 8.02 31.89 -3.34
N GLU A 506 7.30 31.03 -4.06
CA GLU A 506 6.18 31.45 -4.90
C GLU A 506 4.91 31.73 -4.09
N TYR A 507 4.61 30.91 -3.09
CA TYR A 507 3.27 30.87 -2.49
C TYR A 507 3.20 31.38 -1.07
N ILE A 508 4.35 31.50 -0.39
CA ILE A 508 4.39 32.11 0.94
C ILE A 508 5.41 33.24 0.91
N PRO A 509 5.05 34.41 0.33
CA PRO A 509 5.96 35.56 0.25
C PRO A 509 6.49 35.96 1.63
N SER A 510 5.73 35.70 2.70
CA SER A 510 6.17 35.90 4.08
C SER A 510 7.21 34.89 4.56
N CYS A 511 7.32 33.67 4.02
CA CYS A 511 8.34 32.70 4.44
C CYS A 511 9.73 33.05 3.90
N TYR A 512 9.81 33.60 2.67
CA TYR A 512 11.10 33.97 2.07
C TYR A 512 11.57 35.38 2.50
N GLN A 513 10.68 36.20 3.07
CA GLN A 513 10.96 37.57 3.51
C GLN A 513 10.86 37.80 5.01
N LYS A 514 10.23 36.89 5.79
CA LYS A 514 10.28 36.88 7.26
C LYS A 514 11.06 35.67 7.74
N ASP A 515 11.69 35.83 8.90
CA ASP A 515 12.55 34.87 9.58
C ASP A 515 11.81 33.59 9.99
N ASP A 516 11.44 32.76 9.01
CA ASP A 516 10.72 31.52 9.25
C ASP A 516 11.69 30.43 9.71
N LEU A 517 11.51 30.01 10.95
CA LEU A 517 12.27 28.94 11.62
C LEU A 517 12.32 27.64 10.80
N CYS A 518 11.33 27.39 9.94
CA CYS A 518 11.28 26.19 9.11
C CYS A 518 12.42 26.17 8.06
N LEU A 519 12.84 27.33 7.54
CA LEU A 519 13.93 27.42 6.56
C LEU A 519 15.31 27.13 7.17
N VAL A 520 15.48 27.39 8.47
CA VAL A 520 16.72 27.08 9.21
C VAL A 520 17.02 25.58 9.13
N SER A 521 16.01 24.75 9.37
CA SER A 521 16.14 23.29 9.32
C SER A 521 16.40 22.80 7.89
N LEU A 522 15.71 23.36 6.90
CA LEU A 522 15.91 23.04 5.49
C LEU A 522 17.35 23.33 5.03
N PHE A 523 17.87 24.52 5.32
CA PHE A 523 19.23 24.87 4.93
C PHE A 523 20.28 24.08 5.71
N SER A 524 20.03 23.75 6.98
CA SER A 524 20.92 22.88 7.76
C SER A 524 21.00 21.47 7.17
N ASN A 525 19.87 20.90 6.74
CA ASN A 525 19.87 19.58 6.10
C ASN A 525 20.55 19.60 4.73
N MET A 526 20.31 20.65 3.92
CA MET A 526 21.05 20.80 2.66
C MET A 526 22.56 20.92 2.89
N ALA A 527 22.97 21.62 3.94
CA ALA A 527 24.38 21.74 4.31
C ALA A 527 24.98 20.38 4.67
N ALA A 528 24.28 19.57 5.47
CA ALA A 528 24.69 18.21 5.81
C ALA A 528 24.80 17.31 4.57
N VAL A 529 23.86 17.39 3.63
CA VAL A 529 23.93 16.61 2.37
C VAL A 529 25.16 16.99 1.56
N PHE A 530 25.46 18.28 1.42
CA PHE A 530 26.67 18.72 0.70
C PHE A 530 27.96 18.36 1.44
N GLU A 531 27.95 18.42 2.77
CA GLU A 531 29.07 18.02 3.62
C GLU A 531 29.40 16.54 3.41
N GLN A 532 28.39 15.65 3.43
CA GLN A 532 28.56 14.22 3.17
C GLN A 532 29.08 13.93 1.75
N GLN A 533 28.84 14.83 0.79
CA GLN A 533 29.40 14.78 -0.56
C GLN A 533 30.82 15.39 -0.67
N ASN A 534 31.40 15.89 0.43
CA ASN A 534 32.63 16.69 0.49
C ASN A 534 32.57 18.01 -0.32
N HIS A 535 31.37 18.53 -0.58
CA HIS A 535 31.15 19.82 -1.24
C HIS A 535 31.13 20.95 -0.19
N PHE A 536 32.26 21.17 0.48
CA PHE A 536 32.36 22.05 1.66
C PHE A 536 31.95 23.50 1.39
N SER A 537 32.21 24.05 0.19
CA SER A 537 31.79 25.41 -0.17
C SER A 537 30.26 25.56 -0.21
N ASP A 538 29.56 24.58 -0.77
CA ASP A 538 28.10 24.57 -0.82
C ASP A 538 27.52 24.31 0.58
N ALA A 539 28.12 23.37 1.32
CA ALA A 539 27.76 23.10 2.71
C ALA A 539 27.85 24.36 3.58
N PHE A 540 28.97 25.08 3.51
CA PHE A 540 29.18 26.34 4.22
C PHE A 540 28.13 27.37 3.81
N THR A 541 27.88 27.53 2.51
CA THR A 541 26.89 28.50 1.99
C THR A 541 25.51 28.24 2.58
N HIS A 542 25.09 26.98 2.67
CA HIS A 542 23.80 26.61 3.21
C HIS A 542 23.74 26.71 4.74
N ALA A 543 24.77 26.26 5.46
CA ALA A 543 24.84 26.40 6.92
C ALA A 543 24.87 27.87 7.34
N PHE A 544 25.58 28.71 6.60
CA PHE A 544 25.65 30.16 6.86
C PHE A 544 24.31 30.86 6.59
N ARG A 545 23.57 30.45 5.55
CA ARG A 545 22.19 30.94 5.33
C ARG A 545 21.26 30.58 6.48
N ALA A 546 21.38 29.38 7.04
CA ALA A 546 20.60 29.00 8.22
C ALA A 546 20.90 29.91 9.41
N LEU A 547 22.18 30.17 9.68
CA LEU A 547 22.61 31.09 10.73
C LEU A 547 22.10 32.52 10.52
N GLU A 548 22.18 33.03 9.28
CA GLU A 548 21.71 34.38 8.94
C GLU A 548 20.22 34.58 9.27
N ILE A 549 19.39 33.56 9.00
CA ILE A 549 17.96 33.59 9.34
C ILE A 549 17.79 33.65 10.86
N VAL A 550 18.47 32.79 11.62
CA VAL A 550 18.36 32.75 13.08
C VAL A 550 18.79 34.08 13.72
N LEU A 551 19.85 34.71 13.20
CA LEU A 551 20.36 35.98 13.72
C LEU A 551 19.41 37.17 13.48
N ARG A 552 18.53 37.09 12.48
CA ARG A 552 17.51 38.13 12.21
C ARG A 552 16.30 38.04 13.13
N ILE A 553 16.07 36.89 13.76
CA ILE A 553 14.99 36.69 14.74
C ILE A 553 15.23 37.57 15.96
N GLN A 554 14.30 38.48 16.23
CA GLN A 554 14.39 39.44 17.33
C GLN A 554 14.01 38.86 18.71
N ASP A 555 13.33 37.71 18.73
CA ASP A 555 12.97 37.00 19.96
C ASP A 555 14.21 36.37 20.62
N ASP A 556 14.31 36.40 21.95
CA ASP A 556 15.43 35.79 22.72
C ASP A 556 15.00 34.48 23.40
N SER A 557 14.12 33.72 22.75
CA SER A 557 13.63 32.45 23.25
C SER A 557 14.70 31.36 23.29
N ILE A 558 14.50 30.37 24.16
CA ILE A 558 15.35 29.17 24.23
C ILE A 558 15.46 28.49 22.86
N LEU A 559 14.36 28.45 22.10
CA LEU A 559 14.33 27.89 20.75
C LEU A 559 15.30 28.59 19.79
N LYS A 560 15.41 29.92 19.85
CA LYS A 560 16.40 30.65 19.05
C LYS A 560 17.82 30.24 19.44
N LYS A 561 18.12 30.21 20.75
CA LYS A 561 19.46 29.83 21.25
C LYS A 561 19.83 28.41 20.85
N GLU A 562 18.87 27.48 20.88
CA GLU A 562 19.04 26.11 20.39
C GLU A 562 19.40 26.08 18.91
N LEU A 563 18.67 26.80 18.06
CA LEU A 563 18.93 26.85 16.62
C LEU A 563 20.24 27.56 16.29
N GLU A 564 20.56 28.67 16.96
CA GLU A 564 21.79 29.42 16.76
C GLU A 564 23.01 28.57 17.10
N SER A 565 22.99 27.92 18.26
CA SER A 565 24.06 27.01 18.67
C SER A 565 24.23 25.82 17.71
N SER A 566 23.13 25.31 17.14
CA SER A 566 23.15 24.22 16.17
C SER A 566 23.73 24.65 14.83
N CYS A 567 23.45 25.88 14.38
CA CYS A 567 24.05 26.44 13.17
C CYS A 567 25.58 26.60 13.32
N TYR A 568 26.04 27.13 14.46
CA TYR A 568 27.47 27.21 14.74
C TYR A 568 28.13 25.84 14.87
N TYR A 569 27.45 24.86 15.47
CA TYR A 569 27.95 23.49 15.50
C TYR A 569 28.15 22.92 14.08
N ASN A 570 27.18 23.09 13.19
CA ASN A 570 27.27 22.59 11.81
C ASN A 570 28.40 23.29 11.03
N LEU A 571 28.58 24.61 11.21
CA LEU A 571 29.72 25.33 10.63
C LEU A 571 31.07 24.83 11.16
N GLY A 572 31.13 24.51 12.46
CA GLY A 572 32.29 23.87 13.08
C GLY A 572 32.60 22.52 12.44
N LEU A 573 31.58 21.67 12.27
CA LEU A 573 31.70 20.34 11.67
C LEU A 573 32.22 20.39 10.24
N ILE A 574 31.65 21.28 9.40
CA ILE A 574 32.09 21.46 8.01
C ILE A 574 33.58 21.81 7.95
N HIS A 575 34.05 22.73 8.80
CA HIS A 575 35.47 23.11 8.82
C HIS A 575 36.38 22.06 9.45
N ASP A 576 35.87 21.27 10.40
CA ASP A 576 36.60 20.15 11.01
C ASP A 576 36.92 19.09 9.95
N GLN A 577 35.92 18.73 9.14
CA GLN A 577 36.08 17.79 8.01
C GLN A 577 36.89 18.37 6.84
N GLU A 578 36.90 19.70 6.67
CA GLU A 578 37.80 20.39 5.75
C GLU A 578 39.23 20.57 6.33
N GLU A 579 39.52 20.01 7.51
CA GLU A 579 40.80 20.11 8.24
C GLU A 579 41.21 21.55 8.62
N LYS A 580 40.26 22.50 8.61
CA LYS A 580 40.44 23.89 9.05
C LYS A 580 40.20 24.00 10.55
N LEU A 581 41.13 23.44 11.32
CA LEU A 581 41.01 23.25 12.77
C LEU A 581 40.78 24.55 13.55
N SER A 582 41.33 25.68 13.08
CA SER A 582 41.22 26.98 13.73
C SER A 582 39.79 27.51 13.69
N GLU A 583 39.21 27.44 12.50
CA GLU A 583 37.88 27.89 12.15
C GLU A 583 36.84 26.99 12.82
N ALA A 584 37.03 25.67 12.73
CA ALA A 584 36.21 24.67 13.42
C ALA A 584 36.11 24.94 14.92
N LYS A 585 37.27 25.17 15.56
CA LYS A 585 37.34 25.47 16.99
C LYS A 585 36.55 26.74 17.34
N ASN A 586 36.74 27.82 16.59
CA ASN A 586 36.05 29.09 16.84
C ASN A 586 34.52 28.91 16.77
N PHE A 587 34.01 28.17 15.80
CA PHE A 587 32.58 27.90 15.69
C PHE A 587 32.04 26.99 16.80
N TYR A 588 32.78 25.93 17.17
CA TYR A 588 32.39 25.10 18.32
C TYR A 588 32.40 25.88 19.64
N GLU A 589 33.33 26.82 19.85
CA GLU A 589 33.34 27.69 21.02
C GLU A 589 32.12 28.62 21.09
N GLN A 590 31.67 29.14 19.94
CA GLN A 590 30.44 29.93 19.86
C GLN A 590 29.19 29.08 20.18
N ALA A 591 29.10 27.88 19.61
CA ALA A 591 28.03 26.93 19.92
C ALA A 591 28.00 26.58 21.42
N LEU A 592 29.17 26.34 22.02
CA LEU A 592 29.30 25.99 23.43
C LEU A 592 28.84 27.13 24.34
N ARG A 593 29.25 28.37 24.03
CA ARG A 593 28.86 29.56 24.80
C ARG A 593 27.34 29.69 24.87
N ILE A 594 26.65 29.53 23.74
CA ILE A 594 25.19 29.66 23.67
C ILE A 594 24.51 28.51 24.41
N ARG A 595 24.95 27.25 24.22
CA ARG A 595 24.40 26.09 24.93
C ARG A 595 24.48 26.22 26.45
N GLN A 596 25.55 26.83 26.96
CA GLN A 596 25.72 27.08 28.40
C GLN A 596 24.75 28.12 28.97
N GLU A 597 24.10 28.93 28.14
CA GLU A 597 23.10 29.90 28.61
C GLU A 597 21.77 29.25 29.01
N TYR A 598 21.46 28.06 28.47
CA TYR A 598 20.17 27.39 28.71
C TYR A 598 20.26 25.92 29.12
N LEU A 599 21.44 25.28 29.01
CA LEU A 599 21.68 23.91 29.48
C LEU A 599 22.58 23.87 30.72
N PRO A 600 22.33 22.94 31.67
CA PRO A 600 23.16 22.81 32.86
C PRO A 600 24.56 22.30 32.53
N LEU A 601 25.53 22.68 33.37
CA LEU A 601 26.89 22.14 33.38
C LEU A 601 26.83 20.61 33.58
N GLY A 602 27.21 19.84 32.57
CA GLY A 602 27.13 18.38 32.55
C GLY A 602 26.08 17.80 31.60
N HIS A 603 25.29 18.64 30.92
CA HIS A 603 24.45 18.19 29.81
C HIS A 603 25.32 17.53 28.71
N LEU A 604 24.79 16.49 28.06
CA LEU A 604 25.53 15.72 27.05
C LEU A 604 26.04 16.61 25.92
N ASP A 605 25.19 17.49 25.38
CA ASP A 605 25.54 18.40 24.28
C ASP A 605 26.64 19.41 24.61
N VAL A 606 26.72 19.84 25.87
CA VAL A 606 27.80 20.72 26.37
C VAL A 606 29.10 19.92 26.47
N THR A 607 29.01 18.70 26.99
CA THR A 607 30.15 17.79 27.15
C THR A 607 30.75 17.37 25.81
N ILE A 608 29.91 17.11 24.79
CA ILE A 608 30.35 16.76 23.43
C ILE A 608 31.15 17.91 22.83
N LEU A 609 30.63 19.15 22.88
CA LEU A 609 31.34 20.32 22.36
C LEU A 609 32.68 20.56 23.07
N GLN A 610 32.72 20.43 24.39
CA GLN A 610 33.97 20.55 25.15
C GLN A 610 35.00 19.51 24.71
N LYS A 611 34.59 18.26 24.46
CA LYS A 611 35.46 17.21 23.93
C LYS A 611 35.98 17.56 22.53
N LEU A 612 35.11 18.00 21.62
CA LEU A 612 35.50 18.40 20.26
C LEU A 612 36.51 19.56 20.28
N ILE A 613 36.27 20.58 21.10
CA ILE A 613 37.20 21.70 21.26
C ILE A 613 38.54 21.22 21.81
N THR A 614 38.52 20.30 22.79
CA THR A 614 39.74 19.75 23.39
C THR A 614 40.54 18.92 22.38
N SER A 615 39.90 18.03 21.61
CA SER A 615 40.59 17.24 20.58
C SER A 615 41.23 18.11 19.50
N LEU A 616 40.56 19.19 19.09
CA LEU A 616 41.13 20.16 18.16
C LEU A 616 42.35 20.90 18.73
N THR A 617 42.39 21.12 20.05
CA THR A 617 43.58 21.70 20.70
C THR A 617 44.72 20.73 20.88
N GLU A 618 44.44 19.45 21.12
CA GLU A 618 45.46 18.40 21.26
C GLU A 618 46.11 18.06 19.91
N ASN A 619 45.33 18.00 18.83
CA ASN A 619 45.84 17.76 17.47
C ASN A 619 46.78 18.88 16.97
N ARG A 620 46.69 20.09 17.51
CA ARG A 620 47.66 21.16 17.24
C ARG A 620 49.00 20.99 17.97
N ASN A 621 49.01 20.24 19.08
CA ASN A 621 50.21 20.04 19.89
C ASN A 621 51.07 18.85 19.43
N THR A 622 50.55 18.02 18.52
CA THR A 622 51.27 16.87 17.94
C THR A 622 51.91 17.17 16.58
N SER A 623 51.68 18.35 16.01
CA SER A 623 52.15 18.76 14.68
C SER A 623 53.27 19.80 14.68
N PHE A 624 54.06 19.92 15.76
CA PHE A 624 55.20 20.83 15.88
C PHE A 624 56.55 20.12 15.90
#